data_AF-A0A972QCN7-F1
#
_entry.id   AF-A0A972QCN7-F1
#
_cell.length_a   1.000
_cell.length_b   1.000
_cell.length_c   1.000
_cell.angle_alpha   90.00
_cell.angle_beta   90.00
_cell.angle_gamma   90.00
#
_symmetry.space_group_name_H-M   'P 1'
#
loop_
_entity.id
_entity.type
_entity.pdbx_description
1 polymer ?
#
loop_
_entity_poly.entity_id
_entity_poly.type
_entity_poly.pdbx_seq_one_letter_code
_entity_poly.pdbx_strand_id
1 'polypeptide(L)'
;MNRGLFNCIVCFFLLCLPLISSADTFTKTVTLYRQAEKNESAPQAMEITKQEALHQALNEIVGQYLEHHTEVETKKLIQDELIDRLRRTAQLEIQNNPSRTFYENQGKVRVTLKVVIDPDNLKKLAKDLESEISKIHFGRIELNCSVPGRLFIDGRFQDIVKEDQILILTRIPVGDHTLQLESFGRGILWENKVQLAEKRTIWSEKCAVVENRTVRVSANPELDPNKIIGPLSGMEFIRIPPGRFLMGSKLGEEGREDDESPQHLVMVKQFYMTTTELTQRQWWEVMLSNPSMLQESELPLERVSWENAQMFLRKLNAWDPGKDYRLPTEAEWEYACRAGALTRFANGDKNSDMKKMAWYKGNSAGQTHPVGEKEPNAFGLYDMHGNVYEWCEGKYHHSYVGAPADGSAWIEGEGWEHIVRGGSYRSKPRHCRSAYRLKDPDYQSVVIGLRLVRSR
;
A
#
# COMPACT_ATOMS: atom_id res chain seq x y z
N MET A 1 -3.04 52.49 -16.89
CA MET A 1 -3.74 52.26 -15.61
C MET A 1 -4.44 50.91 -15.68
N ASN A 2 -4.12 50.02 -14.73
CA ASN A 2 -4.85 48.83 -14.21
C ASN A 2 -5.51 47.83 -15.19
N ARG A 3 -5.00 46.57 -15.27
CA ARG A 3 -5.34 45.35 -14.47
C ARG A 3 -6.78 44.86 -14.76
N GLY A 4 -7.08 43.60 -15.10
CA GLY A 4 -6.32 42.36 -15.25
C GLY A 4 -7.27 41.14 -15.25
N LEU A 5 -6.74 39.97 -15.67
CA LEU A 5 -7.13 38.57 -15.35
C LEU A 5 -8.58 38.10 -15.70
N PHE A 6 -8.91 36.86 -16.08
CA PHE A 6 -8.25 35.55 -16.17
C PHE A 6 -9.20 34.64 -16.98
N ASN A 7 -8.68 33.73 -17.81
CA ASN A 7 -9.28 32.42 -18.08
C ASN A 7 -8.20 31.55 -18.74
N CYS A 8 -7.42 30.85 -17.92
CA CYS A 8 -6.51 29.79 -18.37
C CYS A 8 -7.09 28.43 -17.96
N ILE A 9 -7.49 27.69 -18.98
CA ILE A 9 -7.61 26.24 -19.01
C ILE A 9 -6.27 25.64 -18.58
N VAL A 10 -6.23 24.88 -17.48
CA VAL A 10 -5.06 24.06 -17.12
C VAL A 10 -5.32 22.64 -17.61
N CYS A 11 -4.92 22.38 -18.84
CA CYS A 11 -4.63 21.04 -19.32
C CYS A 11 -3.31 20.59 -18.67
N PHE A 12 -3.31 19.45 -17.96
CA PHE A 12 -2.08 18.74 -17.61
C PHE A 12 -1.46 18.16 -18.89
N PHE A 13 -0.64 18.95 -19.58
CA PHE A 13 0.36 18.41 -20.47
C PHE A 13 1.51 17.88 -19.61
N LEU A 14 1.56 16.56 -19.45
CA LEU A 14 2.84 15.86 -19.35
C LEU A 14 3.59 16.16 -20.67
N LEU A 15 4.41 17.20 -20.67
CA LEU A 15 5.49 17.31 -21.63
C LEU A 15 6.49 16.21 -21.24
N CYS A 16 6.24 15.00 -21.72
CA CYS A 16 7.30 14.06 -22.06
C CYS A 16 8.11 14.73 -23.17
N LEU A 17 8.99 15.65 -22.79
CA LEU A 17 10.11 15.97 -23.64
C LEU A 17 10.91 14.66 -23.74
N PRO A 18 11.16 14.13 -24.95
CA PRO A 18 12.13 13.07 -25.09
C PRO A 18 13.43 13.56 -24.47
N LEU A 19 14.13 12.68 -23.75
CA LEU A 19 15.52 12.92 -23.38
C LEU A 19 16.24 13.37 -24.64
N ILE A 20 16.65 14.63 -24.67
CA ILE A 20 17.52 15.12 -25.72
C ILE A 20 18.81 14.35 -25.52
N SER A 21 19.00 13.31 -26.33
CA SER A 21 20.30 12.77 -26.68
C SER A 21 21.06 13.86 -27.42
N SER A 22 21.50 14.89 -26.69
CA SER A 22 22.73 15.58 -27.06
C SER A 22 23.83 14.65 -26.60
N ALA A 23 24.79 14.37 -27.48
CA ALA A 23 25.74 13.26 -27.42
C ALA A 23 26.63 13.13 -26.16
N ASP A 24 26.38 13.86 -25.07
CA ASP A 24 27.35 14.05 -24.00
C ASP A 24 26.92 13.57 -22.60
N THR A 25 25.63 13.47 -22.22
CA THR A 25 25.22 13.01 -20.85
C THR A 25 23.82 12.41 -20.73
N PHE A 26 23.61 11.53 -19.74
CA PHE A 26 22.27 11.17 -19.25
C PHE A 26 21.82 12.18 -18.20
N THR A 27 20.73 12.90 -18.46
CA THR A 27 20.26 13.98 -17.58
C THR A 27 18.81 13.77 -17.18
N LYS A 28 18.52 13.78 -15.87
CA LYS A 28 17.14 13.81 -15.35
C LYS A 28 16.96 14.94 -14.35
N THR A 29 15.93 15.74 -14.57
CA THR A 29 15.47 16.75 -13.60
C THR A 29 14.23 16.21 -12.89
N VAL A 30 14.30 16.08 -11.56
CA VAL A 30 13.17 15.70 -10.71
C VAL A 30 12.81 16.89 -9.82
N THR A 31 11.54 17.25 -9.80
CA THR A 31 11.02 18.27 -8.88
C THR A 31 10.05 17.62 -7.90
N LEU A 32 10.41 17.60 -6.62
CA LEU A 32 9.57 17.11 -5.54
C LEU A 32 9.10 18.25 -4.64
N TYR A 33 7.92 18.07 -4.09
CA TYR A 33 7.32 18.94 -3.09
C TYR A 33 7.04 18.10 -1.85
N ARG A 34 7.53 18.55 -0.69
CA ARG A 34 7.33 17.88 0.58
C ARG A 34 6.86 18.89 1.62
N GLN A 35 5.84 18.56 2.38
CA GLN A 35 5.49 19.36 3.56
C GLN A 35 6.34 18.89 4.74
N ALA A 36 7.06 19.79 5.38
CA ALA A 36 7.86 19.47 6.57
C ALA A 36 6.92 19.00 7.69
N GLU A 37 7.26 17.88 8.33
CA GLU A 37 6.48 17.37 9.44
C GLU A 37 6.60 18.27 10.69
N LYS A 38 5.63 18.19 11.62
CA LYS A 38 5.58 19.06 12.82
C LYS A 38 6.85 19.01 13.70
N ASN A 39 7.62 17.93 13.63
CA ASN A 39 8.85 17.71 14.39
C ASN A 39 10.11 17.68 13.50
N GLU A 40 9.97 17.99 12.22
CA GLU A 40 11.05 17.94 11.25
C GLU A 40 11.53 19.35 10.94
N SER A 41 12.81 19.60 11.18
CA SER A 41 13.40 20.88 10.80
C SER A 41 13.41 21.02 9.28
N ALA A 42 13.27 22.26 8.76
CA ALA A 42 13.35 22.50 7.31
C ALA A 42 14.61 21.91 6.64
N PRO A 43 15.81 21.89 7.29
CA PRO A 43 16.98 21.18 6.78
C PRO A 43 16.81 19.65 6.69
N GLN A 44 16.18 19.02 7.68
CA GLN A 44 15.90 17.57 7.64
C GLN A 44 14.88 17.22 6.54
N ALA A 45 13.81 18.01 6.46
CA ALA A 45 12.79 17.85 5.42
C ALA A 45 13.41 17.94 4.02
N MET A 46 14.31 18.92 3.84
CA MET A 46 15.05 19.12 2.61
C MET A 46 16.00 17.97 2.30
N GLU A 47 16.74 17.44 3.28
CA GLU A 47 17.70 16.36 3.04
C GLU A 47 17.01 15.07 2.59
N ILE A 48 15.93 14.68 3.26
CA ILE A 48 15.14 13.51 2.84
C ILE A 48 14.53 13.71 1.45
N THR A 49 13.96 14.90 1.17
CA THR A 49 13.39 15.18 -0.16
C THR A 49 14.46 15.14 -1.26
N LYS A 50 15.71 15.52 -0.95
CA LYS A 50 16.84 15.37 -1.87
C LYS A 50 17.19 13.91 -2.11
N GLN A 51 17.22 13.07 -1.07
CA GLN A 51 17.50 11.64 -1.20
C GLN A 51 16.42 10.92 -2.04
N GLU A 52 15.16 11.29 -1.86
CA GLU A 52 14.03 10.78 -2.67
C GLU A 52 14.13 11.22 -4.14
N ALA A 53 14.37 12.51 -4.38
CA ALA A 53 14.53 13.05 -5.73
C ALA A 53 15.71 12.39 -6.47
N LEU A 54 16.81 12.15 -5.74
CA LEU A 54 17.98 11.43 -6.25
C LEU A 54 17.65 9.97 -6.55
N HIS A 55 16.96 9.26 -5.66
CA HIS A 55 16.56 7.86 -5.89
C HIS A 55 15.67 7.71 -7.12
N GLN A 56 14.67 8.58 -7.27
CA GLN A 56 13.78 8.58 -8.44
C GLN A 56 14.56 8.85 -9.73
N ALA A 57 15.43 9.87 -9.74
CA ALA A 57 16.22 10.21 -10.91
C ALA A 57 17.14 9.05 -11.34
N LEU A 58 17.79 8.37 -10.38
CA LEU A 58 18.65 7.23 -10.64
C LEU A 58 17.88 6.03 -11.19
N ASN A 59 16.73 5.69 -10.60
CA ASN A 59 15.89 4.59 -11.09
C ASN A 59 15.46 4.78 -12.55
N GLU A 60 15.08 6.00 -12.92
CA GLU A 60 14.65 6.31 -14.29
C GLU A 60 15.82 6.28 -15.29
N ILE A 61 16.97 6.90 -14.96
CA ILE A 61 18.15 6.89 -15.83
C ILE A 61 18.68 5.47 -16.03
N VAL A 62 18.87 4.73 -14.92
CA VAL A 62 19.41 3.37 -14.96
C VAL A 62 18.43 2.40 -15.63
N GLY A 63 17.13 2.51 -15.32
CA GLY A 63 16.11 1.67 -15.95
C GLY A 63 16.11 1.80 -17.47
N GLN A 64 16.11 3.03 -17.99
CA GLN A 64 16.17 3.29 -19.43
C GLN A 64 17.47 2.82 -20.08
N TYR A 65 18.60 3.00 -19.40
CA TYR A 65 19.89 2.49 -19.86
C TYR A 65 19.85 0.96 -20.00
N LEU A 66 19.43 0.26 -18.95
CA LEU A 66 19.37 -1.21 -18.94
C LEU A 66 18.32 -1.78 -19.91
N GLU A 67 17.24 -1.05 -20.20
CA GLU A 67 16.24 -1.46 -21.20
C GLU A 67 16.87 -1.78 -22.56
N HIS A 68 17.90 -1.03 -22.94
CA HIS A 68 18.53 -1.07 -24.26
C HIS A 68 19.88 -1.80 -24.29
N HIS A 69 20.46 -2.12 -23.13
CA HIS A 69 21.85 -2.59 -23.02
C HIS A 69 22.00 -3.93 -22.29
N THR A 70 20.93 -4.47 -21.69
CA THR A 70 21.02 -5.67 -20.84
C THR A 70 19.85 -6.63 -21.14
N GLU A 71 20.08 -7.94 -21.05
CA GLU A 71 19.04 -8.96 -21.25
C GLU A 71 17.98 -8.91 -20.13
N VAL A 72 16.71 -9.19 -20.48
CA VAL A 72 15.53 -9.03 -19.59
C VAL A 72 15.72 -9.71 -18.23
N GLU A 73 16.38 -10.86 -18.18
CA GLU A 73 16.51 -11.68 -16.99
C GLU A 73 17.53 -11.16 -15.96
N THR A 74 18.49 -10.30 -16.34
CA THR A 74 19.52 -9.76 -15.43
C THR A 74 19.27 -8.30 -15.05
N LYS A 75 18.30 -7.63 -15.68
CA LYS A 75 17.99 -6.20 -15.48
C LYS A 75 17.76 -5.84 -14.01
N LYS A 76 16.97 -6.62 -13.27
CA LYS A 76 16.60 -6.31 -11.88
C LYS A 76 17.79 -6.39 -10.91
N LEU A 77 18.64 -7.41 -11.07
CA LEU A 77 19.84 -7.59 -10.23
C LEU A 77 20.90 -6.53 -10.53
N ILE A 78 21.06 -6.18 -11.81
CA ILE A 78 22.01 -5.15 -12.25
C ILE A 78 21.52 -3.76 -11.84
N GLN A 79 20.22 -3.47 -11.90
CA GLN A 79 19.66 -2.16 -11.59
C GLN A 79 19.95 -1.71 -10.16
N ASP A 80 19.65 -2.54 -9.17
CA ASP A 80 19.81 -2.17 -7.75
C ASP A 80 21.29 -1.95 -7.39
N GLU A 81 22.17 -2.86 -7.81
CA GLU A 81 23.62 -2.77 -7.53
C GLU A 81 24.29 -1.63 -8.31
N LEU A 82 23.84 -1.36 -9.55
CA LEU A 82 24.36 -0.26 -10.35
C LEU A 82 23.99 1.10 -9.75
N ILE A 83 22.76 1.26 -9.24
CA ILE A 83 22.32 2.46 -8.50
C ILE A 83 23.17 2.65 -7.24
N ASP A 84 23.43 1.57 -6.50
CA ASP A 84 24.24 1.61 -5.28
C ASP A 84 25.70 2.00 -5.57
N ARG A 85 26.29 1.48 -6.65
CA ARG A 85 27.65 1.86 -7.07
C ARG A 85 27.72 3.31 -7.52
N LEU A 86 26.75 3.80 -8.32
CA LEU A 86 26.69 5.20 -8.73
C LEU A 86 26.64 6.15 -7.53
N ARG A 87 25.95 5.77 -6.46
CA ARG A 87 25.92 6.53 -5.20
C ARG A 87 27.27 6.55 -4.48
N ARG A 88 28.00 5.43 -4.48
CA ARG A 88 29.29 5.28 -3.76
C ARG A 88 30.49 5.86 -4.51
N THR A 89 30.47 5.85 -5.83
CA THR A 89 31.63 6.27 -6.66
C THR A 89 31.70 7.78 -6.90
N ALA A 90 30.74 8.56 -6.39
CA ALA A 90 30.65 10.02 -6.57
C ALA A 90 30.66 10.47 -8.05
N GLN A 91 30.26 9.60 -8.98
CA GLN A 91 30.20 9.88 -10.42
C GLN A 91 28.92 10.59 -10.85
N LEU A 92 28.24 11.23 -9.89
CA LEU A 92 26.99 11.95 -10.09
C LEU A 92 27.31 13.44 -10.05
N GLU A 93 27.10 14.13 -11.17
CA GLU A 93 27.08 15.59 -11.12
C GLU A 93 25.67 16.03 -10.74
N ILE A 94 25.49 16.35 -9.45
CA ILE A 94 24.25 16.92 -8.94
C ILE A 94 24.34 18.43 -9.13
N GLN A 95 23.77 18.92 -10.23
CA GLN A 95 23.61 20.36 -10.44
C GLN A 95 22.43 20.84 -9.60
N ASN A 96 22.71 21.26 -8.35
CA ASN A 96 21.77 22.05 -7.58
C ASN A 96 21.59 23.37 -8.32
N ASN A 97 20.52 23.53 -9.10
CA ASN A 97 20.17 24.84 -9.62
C ASN A 97 19.66 25.68 -8.42
N PRO A 98 20.39 26.71 -7.96
CA PRO A 98 19.95 27.53 -6.85
C PRO A 98 18.94 28.55 -7.39
N SER A 99 17.83 28.08 -7.94
CA SER A 99 16.64 28.91 -8.08
C SER A 99 16.05 29.04 -6.68
N ARG A 100 16.63 29.94 -5.88
CA ARG A 100 16.00 30.47 -4.67
C ARG A 100 14.59 30.90 -5.06
N THR A 101 13.59 30.16 -4.61
CA THR A 101 12.30 30.76 -4.30
C THR A 101 11.83 30.14 -3.01
N PHE A 102 12.30 30.75 -1.92
CA PHE A 102 11.71 30.57 -0.60
C PHE A 102 10.26 31.03 -0.69
N TYR A 103 9.33 30.10 -0.60
CA TYR A 103 8.07 30.39 0.09
C TYR A 103 8.18 29.69 1.43
N GLU A 104 8.83 30.35 2.38
CA GLU A 104 8.62 30.07 3.80
C GLU A 104 7.24 30.63 4.17
N ASN A 105 6.23 30.08 3.53
CA ASN A 105 4.84 30.27 3.88
C ASN A 105 4.29 28.85 4.01
N GLN A 106 4.02 28.45 5.25
CA GLN A 106 3.34 27.19 5.62
C GLN A 106 4.18 25.89 5.63
N GLY A 107 5.52 25.94 5.66
CA GLY A 107 6.34 24.74 5.92
C GLY A 107 6.43 23.72 4.77
N LYS A 108 6.32 24.15 3.52
CA LYS A 108 6.52 23.30 2.32
C LYS A 108 7.93 23.48 1.76
N VAL A 109 8.62 22.38 1.51
CA VAL A 109 9.92 22.30 0.84
C VAL A 109 9.70 21.89 -0.62
N ARG A 110 10.38 22.58 -1.53
CA ARG A 110 10.47 22.21 -2.95
C ARG A 110 11.92 21.90 -3.27
N VAL A 111 12.20 20.69 -3.77
CA VAL A 111 13.52 20.30 -4.24
C VAL A 111 13.45 20.06 -5.73
N THR A 112 14.24 20.81 -6.50
CA THR A 112 14.48 20.52 -7.92
C THR A 112 15.90 20.02 -8.04
N LEU A 113 16.07 18.74 -8.37
CA LEU A 113 17.36 18.10 -8.48
C LEU A 113 17.59 17.67 -9.92
N LYS A 114 18.67 18.17 -10.52
CA LYS A 114 19.14 17.72 -11.83
C LYS A 114 20.30 16.76 -11.62
N VAL A 115 20.06 15.48 -11.90
CA VAL A 115 21.09 14.44 -11.93
C VAL A 115 21.65 14.36 -13.34
N VAL A 116 22.97 14.48 -13.45
CA VAL A 116 23.69 14.25 -14.69
C VAL A 116 24.64 13.08 -14.46
N ILE A 117 24.55 12.06 -15.31
CA ILE A 117 25.42 10.90 -15.34
C ILE A 117 26.18 10.91 -16.66
N ASP A 118 27.50 10.86 -16.58
CA ASP A 118 28.36 10.66 -17.73
C ASP A 118 28.09 9.26 -18.36
N PRO A 119 27.82 9.17 -19.67
CA PRO A 119 27.43 7.92 -20.30
C PRO A 119 28.55 6.88 -20.29
N ASP A 120 29.81 7.31 -20.37
CA ASP A 120 30.96 6.41 -20.39
C ASP A 120 31.26 5.87 -18.98
N ASN A 121 31.02 6.68 -17.94
CA ASN A 121 31.02 6.18 -16.56
C ASN A 121 29.92 5.16 -16.32
N LEU A 122 28.67 5.44 -16.73
CA LEU A 122 27.57 4.50 -16.59
C LEU A 122 27.83 3.19 -17.34
N LYS A 123 28.29 3.29 -18.59
CA LYS A 123 28.70 2.13 -19.40
C LYS A 123 29.82 1.36 -18.75
N LYS A 124 30.84 2.04 -18.21
CA LYS A 124 31.97 1.39 -17.54
C LYS A 124 31.50 0.64 -16.30
N LEU A 125 30.71 1.26 -15.42
CA LEU A 125 30.17 0.59 -14.24
C LEU A 125 29.28 -0.58 -14.61
N ALA A 126 28.40 -0.41 -15.60
CA ALA A 126 27.54 -1.48 -16.07
C ALA A 126 28.38 -2.64 -16.63
N LYS A 127 29.40 -2.36 -17.45
CA LYS A 127 30.29 -3.37 -18.02
C LYS A 127 31.17 -4.05 -16.98
N ASP A 128 31.66 -3.31 -15.99
CA ASP A 128 32.42 -3.85 -14.87
C ASP A 128 31.51 -4.76 -14.04
N LEU A 129 30.27 -4.34 -13.76
CA LEU A 129 29.28 -5.13 -13.04
C LEU A 129 28.84 -6.37 -13.84
N GLU A 130 28.66 -6.27 -15.16
CA GLU A 130 28.39 -7.41 -16.05
C GLU A 130 29.59 -8.37 -16.11
N SER A 131 30.82 -7.84 -16.11
CA SER A 131 32.06 -8.63 -16.03
C SER A 131 32.22 -9.33 -14.68
N GLU A 132 31.78 -8.71 -13.60
CA GLU A 132 31.73 -9.31 -12.26
C GLU A 132 30.63 -10.37 -12.18
N ILE A 133 29.42 -10.06 -12.61
CA ILE A 133 28.26 -10.97 -12.64
C ILE A 133 28.52 -12.17 -13.55
N SER A 134 29.22 -12.00 -14.68
CA SER A 134 29.59 -13.10 -15.57
C SER A 134 30.66 -14.04 -14.98
N LYS A 135 31.40 -13.58 -13.96
CA LYS A 135 32.32 -14.42 -13.16
C LYS A 135 31.62 -15.04 -11.95
N ILE A 136 30.43 -14.56 -11.58
CA ILE A 136 29.60 -15.21 -10.57
C ILE A 136 29.04 -16.48 -11.22
N HIS A 137 29.53 -17.62 -10.76
CA HIS A 137 28.90 -18.88 -11.05
C HIS A 137 27.59 -18.94 -10.27
N PHE A 138 26.54 -19.41 -10.92
CA PHE A 138 25.24 -19.55 -10.29
C PHE A 138 24.81 -21.01 -10.21
N GLY A 139 24.18 -21.37 -9.10
CA GLY A 139 23.55 -22.66 -8.88
C GLY A 139 22.03 -22.57 -8.83
N ARG A 140 21.43 -23.72 -8.49
CA ARG A 140 19.98 -23.94 -8.38
C ARG A 140 19.70 -24.56 -7.03
N ILE A 141 18.73 -23.99 -6.32
CA ILE A 141 18.18 -24.56 -5.09
C ILE A 141 16.78 -25.09 -5.42
N GLU A 142 16.50 -26.33 -5.04
CA GLU A 142 15.17 -26.90 -5.10
C GLU A 142 14.71 -27.19 -3.67
N LEU A 143 13.60 -26.58 -3.27
CA LEU A 143 13.04 -26.70 -1.93
C LEU A 143 11.69 -27.37 -2.02
N ASN A 144 11.54 -28.48 -1.31
CA ASN A 144 10.24 -29.09 -1.09
C ASN A 144 9.67 -28.56 0.22
N CYS A 145 8.76 -27.59 0.11
CA CYS A 145 8.18 -26.92 1.26
C CYS A 145 6.84 -27.57 1.62
N SER A 146 6.86 -28.39 2.66
CA SER A 146 5.67 -29.04 3.23
C SER A 146 4.83 -28.13 4.13
N VAL A 147 5.22 -26.86 4.29
CA VAL A 147 4.46 -25.84 5.04
C VAL A 147 4.54 -24.51 4.30
N PRO A 148 3.46 -23.71 4.32
CA PRO A 148 3.48 -22.41 3.68
C PRO A 148 4.31 -21.42 4.50
N GLY A 149 5.04 -20.53 3.83
CA GLY A 149 5.90 -19.57 4.51
C GLY A 149 6.66 -18.64 3.57
N ARG A 150 7.37 -17.68 4.14
CA ARG A 150 8.24 -16.76 3.42
C ARG A 150 9.65 -17.32 3.39
N LEU A 151 10.18 -17.55 2.20
CA LEU A 151 11.56 -18.00 2.04
C LEU A 151 12.49 -16.79 1.93
N PHE A 152 13.59 -16.85 2.67
CA PHE A 152 14.68 -15.91 2.63
C PHE A 152 15.98 -16.64 2.30
N ILE A 153 16.88 -15.95 1.61
CA ILE A 153 18.27 -16.33 1.39
C ILE A 153 19.14 -15.20 1.88
N ASP A 154 20.02 -15.47 2.84
CA ASP A 154 20.90 -14.50 3.50
C ASP A 154 20.13 -13.29 4.04
N GLY A 155 18.96 -13.55 4.64
CA GLY A 155 18.06 -12.53 5.17
C GLY A 155 17.29 -11.74 4.10
N ARG A 156 17.47 -12.06 2.81
CA ARG A 156 16.73 -11.43 1.70
C ARG A 156 15.57 -12.30 1.26
N PHE A 157 14.38 -11.72 1.26
CA PHE A 157 13.16 -12.40 0.81
C PHE A 157 13.31 -12.86 -0.65
N GLN A 158 12.90 -14.10 -0.91
CA GLN A 158 12.93 -14.72 -2.24
C GLN A 158 11.52 -14.96 -2.78
N ASP A 159 10.71 -15.72 -2.04
CA ASP A 159 9.39 -16.13 -2.50
C ASP A 159 8.46 -16.50 -1.34
N ILE A 160 7.16 -16.55 -1.60
CA ILE A 160 6.17 -17.17 -0.72
C ILE A 160 5.94 -18.59 -1.22
N VAL A 161 6.19 -19.56 -0.33
CA VAL A 161 6.00 -20.97 -0.64
C VAL A 161 4.65 -21.41 -0.09
N LYS A 162 3.89 -22.16 -0.89
CA LYS A 162 2.63 -22.80 -0.49
C LYS A 162 2.91 -24.15 0.16
N GLU A 163 1.90 -24.68 0.84
CA GLU A 163 1.93 -26.04 1.36
C GLU A 163 2.15 -27.04 0.21
N ASP A 164 3.05 -27.99 0.44
CA ASP A 164 3.49 -29.03 -0.49
C ASP A 164 3.99 -28.52 -1.86
N GLN A 165 4.48 -27.29 -1.92
CA GLN A 165 5.06 -26.71 -3.13
C GLN A 165 6.55 -27.04 -3.25
N ILE A 166 6.94 -27.49 -4.44
CA ILE A 166 8.35 -27.53 -4.85
C ILE A 166 8.71 -26.16 -5.44
N LEU A 167 9.55 -25.42 -4.72
CA LEU A 167 10.11 -24.17 -5.20
C LEU A 167 11.45 -24.42 -5.87
N ILE A 168 11.62 -23.87 -7.07
CA ILE A 168 12.87 -23.94 -7.81
C ILE A 168 13.44 -22.52 -7.92
N LEU A 169 14.50 -22.27 -7.18
CA LEU A 169 15.26 -21.02 -7.25
C LEU A 169 16.48 -21.24 -8.14
N THR A 170 16.51 -20.56 -9.27
CA THR A 170 17.65 -20.55 -10.18
C THR A 170 18.46 -19.28 -9.98
N ARG A 171 19.71 -19.31 -10.44
CA ARG A 171 20.60 -18.14 -10.46
C ARG A 171 20.98 -17.63 -9.06
N ILE A 172 21.13 -18.53 -8.09
CA ILE A 172 21.69 -18.20 -6.77
C ILE A 172 23.22 -18.26 -6.88
N PRO A 173 23.98 -17.26 -6.40
CA PRO A 173 25.44 -17.32 -6.43
C PRO A 173 25.98 -18.64 -5.86
N VAL A 174 27.09 -19.13 -6.42
CA VAL A 174 27.85 -20.24 -5.83
C VAL A 174 28.53 -19.71 -4.57
N GLY A 175 28.41 -20.44 -3.46
CA GLY A 175 28.89 -19.99 -2.15
C GLY A 175 28.03 -20.49 -0.99
N ASP A 176 28.34 -19.99 0.20
CA ASP A 176 27.58 -20.29 1.41
C ASP A 176 26.36 -19.38 1.51
N HIS A 177 25.20 -19.97 1.75
CA HIS A 177 23.92 -19.28 1.85
C HIS A 177 23.14 -19.76 3.08
N THR A 178 22.43 -18.85 3.75
CA THR A 178 21.49 -19.18 4.82
C THR A 178 20.07 -19.09 4.27
N LEU A 179 19.40 -20.23 4.15
CA LEU A 179 17.99 -20.33 3.78
C LEU A 179 17.14 -20.25 5.04
N GLN A 180 16.11 -19.42 5.04
CA GLN A 180 15.16 -19.34 6.16
C GLN A 180 13.74 -19.40 5.63
N LEU A 181 12.93 -20.31 6.16
CA LEU A 181 11.50 -20.34 5.93
C LEU A 181 10.80 -19.82 7.18
N GLU A 182 10.14 -18.67 7.05
CA GLU A 182 9.41 -18.02 8.11
C GLU A 182 7.91 -18.34 8.00
N SER A 183 7.28 -18.73 9.10
CA SER A 183 5.81 -18.82 9.17
C SER A 183 5.24 -17.42 9.21
N PHE A 184 4.10 -17.22 8.57
CA PHE A 184 3.28 -16.04 8.81
C PHE A 184 2.97 -15.88 10.32
N GLY A 185 3.66 -14.95 10.98
CA GLY A 185 3.44 -14.60 12.40
C GLY A 185 4.05 -15.53 13.45
N ARG A 186 4.92 -16.50 13.10
CA ARG A 186 5.61 -17.36 14.11
C ARG A 186 7.14 -17.28 14.08
N GLY A 187 7.69 -16.35 13.29
CA GLY A 187 9.12 -16.25 13.07
C GLY A 187 9.68 -17.42 12.25
N ILE A 188 11.00 -17.58 12.30
CA ILE A 188 11.73 -18.56 11.48
C ILE A 188 11.31 -19.97 11.91
N LEU A 189 10.62 -20.70 11.03
CA LEU A 189 10.24 -22.11 11.22
C LEU A 189 11.40 -23.05 10.93
N TRP A 190 12.22 -22.67 9.96
CA TRP A 190 13.30 -23.48 9.46
C TRP A 190 14.43 -22.56 9.00
N GLU A 191 15.64 -22.87 9.43
CA GLU A 191 16.86 -22.25 8.93
C GLU A 191 17.80 -23.36 8.51
N ASN A 192 18.42 -23.21 7.35
CA ASN A 192 19.45 -24.14 6.90
C ASN A 192 20.56 -23.41 6.17
N LYS A 193 21.81 -23.78 6.47
CA LYS A 193 22.98 -23.25 5.79
C LYS A 193 23.37 -24.21 4.69
N VAL A 194 23.37 -23.74 3.45
CA VAL A 194 23.70 -24.53 2.27
C VAL A 194 24.95 -23.97 1.62
N GLN A 195 25.81 -24.85 1.13
CA GLN A 195 26.95 -24.49 0.31
C GLN A 195 26.67 -24.89 -1.14
N LEU A 196 26.38 -23.90 -1.98
CA LEU A 196 26.15 -24.08 -3.41
C LEU A 196 27.50 -24.23 -4.12
N ALA A 197 27.70 -25.38 -4.78
CA ALA A 197 28.84 -25.64 -5.66
C ALA A 197 28.39 -25.67 -7.13
N GLU A 198 29.30 -25.39 -8.07
CA GLU A 198 29.01 -25.39 -9.50
C GLU A 198 28.29 -26.66 -9.97
N LYS A 199 27.23 -26.47 -10.77
CA LYS A 199 26.50 -27.53 -11.49
C LYS A 199 25.85 -28.63 -10.62
N ARG A 200 25.64 -28.40 -9.32
CA ARG A 200 24.90 -29.32 -8.43
C ARG A 200 23.52 -28.78 -8.05
N THR A 201 22.49 -29.62 -8.20
CA THR A 201 21.19 -29.47 -7.53
C THR A 201 21.35 -29.94 -6.09
N ILE A 202 21.06 -29.08 -5.11
CA ILE A 202 20.98 -29.48 -3.71
C ILE A 202 19.54 -29.88 -3.42
N TRP A 203 19.35 -31.10 -2.93
CA TRP A 203 18.09 -31.62 -2.42
C TRP A 203 18.08 -31.47 -0.90
N SER A 204 17.09 -30.76 -0.35
CA SER A 204 16.81 -30.78 1.08
C SER A 204 15.65 -31.76 1.33
N GLU A 205 15.90 -32.83 2.08
CA GLU A 205 14.81 -33.70 2.55
C GLU A 205 13.92 -32.92 3.53
N LYS A 206 12.60 -33.07 3.35
CA LYS A 206 11.47 -32.58 4.18
C LYS A 206 11.80 -31.46 5.19
N CYS A 207 11.37 -30.24 4.88
CA CYS A 207 11.28 -29.19 5.89
C CYS A 207 10.24 -29.57 6.97
N ALA A 208 10.76 -30.09 8.09
CA ALA A 208 10.15 -30.41 9.38
C ALA A 208 9.17 -31.61 9.47
N VAL A 209 9.59 -32.67 10.18
CA VAL A 209 8.70 -33.50 11.02
C VAL A 209 8.76 -32.90 12.42
N VAL A 210 7.67 -32.32 12.91
CA VAL A 210 7.54 -31.94 14.32
C VAL A 210 7.22 -33.21 15.11
N GLU A 211 8.24 -33.93 15.59
CA GLU A 211 8.01 -35.00 16.56
C GLU A 211 7.68 -34.44 17.94
N ASN A 212 6.53 -34.88 18.45
CA ASN A 212 6.03 -34.77 19.83
C ASN A 212 5.54 -33.41 20.34
N ARG A 213 4.45 -32.93 19.75
CA ARG A 213 3.19 -32.81 20.52
C ARG A 213 2.02 -33.26 19.65
N THR A 214 1.35 -34.32 20.07
CA THR A 214 0.01 -34.69 19.61
C THR A 214 -0.93 -33.53 19.93
N VAL A 215 -0.99 -32.53 19.04
CA VAL A 215 -2.14 -31.65 18.97
C VAL A 215 -3.24 -32.54 18.43
N ARG A 216 -4.23 -32.84 19.27
CA ARG A 216 -5.51 -33.32 18.77
C ARG A 216 -5.96 -32.28 17.75
N VAL A 217 -5.90 -32.64 16.48
CA VAL A 217 -6.62 -31.95 15.42
C VAL A 217 -8.09 -32.15 15.77
N SER A 218 -8.64 -31.24 16.58
CA SER A 218 -10.07 -30.98 16.53
C SER A 218 -10.35 -30.59 15.10
N ALA A 219 -11.30 -31.29 14.49
CA ALA A 219 -11.72 -31.13 13.11
C ALA A 219 -11.57 -29.69 12.62
N ASN A 220 -10.97 -29.57 11.43
CA ASN A 220 -11.11 -28.47 10.49
C ASN A 220 -12.27 -27.55 10.91
N PRO A 221 -12.05 -26.34 11.49
CA PRO A 221 -13.15 -25.39 11.59
C PRO A 221 -13.53 -25.16 10.13
N GLU A 222 -14.75 -25.54 9.76
CA GLU A 222 -15.26 -25.41 8.40
C GLU A 222 -14.73 -24.10 7.82
N LEU A 223 -13.86 -24.17 6.80
CA LEU A 223 -13.39 -22.98 6.10
C LEU A 223 -14.66 -22.27 5.65
N ASP A 224 -14.98 -21.13 6.26
CA ASP A 224 -16.16 -20.35 5.92
C ASP A 224 -16.12 -20.16 4.40
N PRO A 225 -17.07 -20.72 3.64
CA PRO A 225 -17.04 -20.70 2.18
C PRO A 225 -17.13 -19.27 1.64
N ASN A 226 -17.45 -18.30 2.49
CA ASN A 226 -17.47 -16.88 2.15
C ASN A 226 -16.11 -16.19 2.38
N LYS A 227 -15.15 -16.82 3.07
CA LYS A 227 -13.82 -16.26 3.30
C LYS A 227 -12.80 -16.76 2.30
N ILE A 228 -11.87 -15.89 1.97
CA ILE A 228 -10.75 -16.15 1.06
C ILE A 228 -9.50 -15.47 1.60
N ILE A 229 -8.35 -16.10 1.42
CA ILE A 229 -7.06 -15.53 1.83
C ILE A 229 -6.51 -14.66 0.69
N GLY A 230 -6.04 -13.47 1.06
CA GLY A 230 -5.35 -12.53 0.17
C GLY A 230 -3.87 -12.87 -0.01
N PRO A 231 -3.16 -12.14 -0.90
CA PRO A 231 -1.74 -12.38 -1.17
C PRO A 231 -0.82 -11.90 -0.05
N LEU A 232 -1.29 -11.02 0.83
CA LEU A 232 -0.52 -10.46 1.94
C LEU A 232 -0.75 -11.25 3.22
N SER A 233 0.26 -11.27 4.10
CA SER A 233 0.18 -12.05 5.32
C SER A 233 -0.99 -11.63 6.22
N GLY A 234 -1.82 -12.60 6.62
CA GLY A 234 -2.98 -12.37 7.48
C GLY A 234 -4.11 -11.57 6.80
N MET A 235 -4.04 -11.34 5.50
CA MET A 235 -5.12 -10.68 4.76
C MET A 235 -6.23 -11.68 4.49
N GLU A 236 -7.40 -11.46 5.09
CA GLU A 236 -8.61 -12.22 4.80
C GLU A 236 -9.61 -11.29 4.10
N PHE A 237 -10.27 -11.79 3.07
CA PHE A 237 -11.47 -11.15 2.55
C PHE A 237 -12.69 -12.01 2.84
N ILE A 238 -13.82 -11.34 3.03
CA ILE A 238 -15.14 -11.97 3.14
C ILE A 238 -16.01 -11.57 1.96
N ARG A 239 -16.81 -12.50 1.48
CA ARG A 239 -17.76 -12.32 0.39
C ARG A 239 -18.92 -11.47 0.88
N ILE A 240 -19.08 -10.30 0.29
CA ILE A 240 -20.22 -9.42 0.51
C ILE A 240 -21.30 -9.81 -0.50
N PRO A 241 -22.50 -10.24 -0.05
CA PRO A 241 -23.55 -10.67 -0.97
C PRO A 241 -24.07 -9.49 -1.79
N PRO A 242 -24.58 -9.73 -3.01
CA PRO A 242 -25.28 -8.68 -3.74
C PRO A 242 -26.57 -8.32 -3.01
N GLY A 243 -27.00 -7.07 -3.11
CA GLY A 243 -28.22 -6.63 -2.45
C GLY A 243 -28.63 -5.21 -2.81
N ARG A 244 -29.66 -4.75 -2.12
CA ARG A 244 -30.14 -3.38 -2.22
C ARG A 244 -30.26 -2.78 -0.83
N PHE A 245 -29.94 -1.51 -0.68
CA PHE A 245 -30.07 -0.81 0.59
C PHE A 245 -30.39 0.67 0.38
N LEU A 246 -30.92 1.30 1.43
CA LEU A 246 -31.08 2.75 1.48
C LEU A 246 -29.76 3.36 1.97
N MET A 247 -29.09 4.08 1.08
CA MET A 247 -27.87 4.81 1.38
C MET A 247 -28.19 6.21 1.92
N GLY A 248 -27.43 6.66 2.92
CA GLY A 248 -27.66 7.91 3.64
C GLY A 248 -28.49 7.73 4.92
N SER A 249 -28.76 8.83 5.63
CA SER A 249 -29.44 8.79 6.93
C SER A 249 -30.90 9.25 6.86
N LYS A 250 -31.74 8.61 7.69
CA LYS A 250 -33.16 8.93 7.77
C LYS A 250 -33.36 10.30 8.44
N LEU A 251 -34.45 10.98 8.09
CA LEU A 251 -34.83 12.22 8.77
C LEU A 251 -34.99 11.97 10.28
N GLY A 252 -34.36 12.80 11.11
CA GLY A 252 -34.40 12.68 12.56
C GLY A 252 -33.41 11.67 13.16
N GLU A 253 -32.54 11.04 12.36
CA GLU A 253 -31.44 10.23 12.89
C GLU A 253 -30.48 11.10 13.75
N GLU A 254 -30.18 10.65 14.97
CA GLU A 254 -29.37 11.42 15.90
C GLU A 254 -27.92 11.57 15.39
N GLY A 255 -27.51 12.83 15.19
CA GLY A 255 -26.18 13.19 14.70
C GLY A 255 -26.04 13.16 13.18
N ARG A 256 -27.14 13.06 12.44
CA ARG A 256 -27.22 13.25 10.98
C ARG A 256 -26.69 14.62 10.56
N GLU A 257 -25.91 14.64 9.49
CA GLU A 257 -25.48 15.84 8.77
C GLU A 257 -26.24 15.98 7.43
N ASP A 258 -26.16 17.16 6.80
CA ASP A 258 -26.97 17.50 5.63
C ASP A 258 -26.53 16.79 4.34
N ASP A 259 -25.25 16.44 4.23
CA ASP A 259 -24.65 15.78 3.07
C ASP A 259 -24.92 14.27 2.99
N GLU A 260 -25.64 13.73 3.97
CA GLU A 260 -26.06 12.32 4.06
C GLU A 260 -27.42 12.10 3.37
N SER A 261 -27.85 13.03 2.52
CA SER A 261 -29.20 13.09 1.97
C SER A 261 -29.25 13.55 0.52
N PRO A 262 -30.32 13.22 -0.23
CA PRO A 262 -31.46 12.40 0.18
C PRO A 262 -31.09 10.92 0.36
N GLN A 263 -31.85 10.20 1.21
CA GLN A 263 -31.79 8.75 1.19
C GLN A 263 -32.25 8.23 -0.17
N HIS A 264 -31.49 7.30 -0.74
CA HIS A 264 -31.78 6.73 -2.05
C HIS A 264 -31.46 5.24 -2.07
N LEU A 265 -32.15 4.49 -2.93
CA LEU A 265 -31.94 3.06 -3.07
C LEU A 265 -30.72 2.79 -3.97
N VAL A 266 -29.79 1.98 -3.48
CA VAL A 266 -28.60 1.57 -4.23
C VAL A 266 -28.56 0.06 -4.35
N MET A 267 -28.25 -0.42 -5.56
CA MET A 267 -28.02 -1.83 -5.88
C MET A 267 -26.51 -2.10 -5.82
N VAL A 268 -26.09 -3.00 -4.94
CA VAL A 268 -24.68 -3.39 -4.78
C VAL A 268 -24.49 -4.79 -5.33
N LYS A 269 -23.50 -4.96 -6.22
CA LYS A 269 -23.13 -6.26 -6.77
C LYS A 269 -22.36 -7.07 -5.72
N GLN A 270 -22.15 -8.36 -5.98
CA GLN A 270 -21.27 -9.16 -5.13
C GLN A 270 -19.82 -8.69 -5.29
N PHE A 271 -19.09 -8.58 -4.18
CA PHE A 271 -17.65 -8.35 -4.17
C PHE A 271 -17.03 -9.02 -2.93
N TYR A 272 -15.71 -8.95 -2.80
CA TYR A 272 -14.99 -9.36 -1.60
C TYR A 272 -14.38 -8.13 -0.93
N MET A 273 -14.44 -8.07 0.41
CA MET A 273 -13.88 -6.96 1.20
C MET A 273 -12.95 -7.52 2.28
N THR A 274 -11.83 -6.87 2.56
CA THR A 274 -10.97 -7.29 3.68
C THR A 274 -11.74 -7.22 5.00
N THR A 275 -11.60 -8.26 5.83
CA THR A 275 -12.34 -8.38 7.09
C THR A 275 -11.98 -7.26 8.08
N THR A 276 -10.76 -6.75 7.98
CA THR A 276 -10.23 -5.62 8.75
C THR A 276 -9.75 -4.49 7.85
N GLU A 277 -9.39 -3.36 8.47
CA GLU A 277 -8.54 -2.35 7.86
C GLU A 277 -7.21 -2.98 7.40
N LEU A 278 -6.55 -2.39 6.39
CA LEU A 278 -5.21 -2.79 5.98
C LEU A 278 -4.23 -2.52 7.13
N THR A 279 -3.45 -3.52 7.53
CA THR A 279 -2.49 -3.37 8.63
C THR A 279 -1.20 -2.71 8.17
N GLN A 280 -0.45 -2.16 9.12
CA GLN A 280 0.88 -1.60 8.86
C GLN A 280 1.85 -2.64 8.27
N ARG A 281 1.76 -3.90 8.74
CA ARG A 281 2.53 -5.02 8.19
C ARG A 281 2.21 -5.26 6.72
N GLN A 282 0.93 -5.35 6.37
CA GLN A 282 0.49 -5.58 4.99
C GLN A 282 0.91 -4.43 4.06
N TRP A 283 0.83 -3.19 4.54
CA TRP A 283 1.35 -2.04 3.80
C TRP A 283 2.85 -2.14 3.53
N TRP A 284 3.64 -2.46 4.57
CA TRP A 284 5.09 -2.59 4.46
C TRP A 284 5.50 -3.66 3.45
N GLU A 285 4.79 -4.80 3.37
CA GLU A 285 5.06 -5.87 2.39
C GLU A 285 5.05 -5.38 0.94
N VAL A 286 4.25 -4.36 0.61
CA VAL A 286 4.11 -3.82 -0.75
C VAL A 286 4.91 -2.53 -0.95
N MET A 287 4.94 -1.67 0.07
CA MET A 287 5.42 -0.29 -0.06
C MET A 287 6.84 -0.10 0.46
N LEU A 288 7.34 -1.03 1.29
CA LEU A 288 8.67 -1.00 1.91
C LEU A 288 8.93 0.27 2.73
N SER A 289 7.85 0.87 3.23
CA SER A 289 7.83 2.05 4.09
C SER A 289 6.61 1.98 5.00
N ASN A 290 6.62 2.68 6.13
CA ASN A 290 5.48 2.77 7.05
C ASN A 290 5.27 4.24 7.45
N PRO A 291 4.21 4.90 6.95
CA PRO A 291 3.93 6.31 7.26
C PRO A 291 3.25 6.50 8.62
N SER A 292 2.86 5.41 9.28
CA SER A 292 2.08 5.43 10.51
C SER A 292 2.85 6.10 11.66
N MET A 293 2.13 6.86 12.48
CA MET A 293 2.61 7.55 13.66
C MET A 293 3.10 6.58 14.74
N LEU A 294 2.30 5.55 15.05
CA LEU A 294 2.68 4.49 15.97
C LEU A 294 3.00 3.24 15.15
N GLN A 295 4.26 2.79 15.21
CA GLN A 295 4.71 1.68 14.39
C GLN A 295 4.57 0.34 15.13
N GLU A 296 3.49 -0.37 14.83
CA GLU A 296 3.21 -1.71 15.37
C GLU A 296 2.45 -2.52 14.31
N SER A 297 2.82 -3.79 14.12
CA SER A 297 2.52 -4.55 12.90
C SER A 297 1.03 -4.80 12.66
N GLU A 298 0.27 -5.04 13.73
CA GLU A 298 -1.15 -5.39 13.67
C GLU A 298 -2.09 -4.19 13.87
N LEU A 299 -1.54 -2.98 14.05
CA LEU A 299 -2.34 -1.76 14.02
C LEU A 299 -2.82 -1.48 12.58
N PRO A 300 -3.94 -0.77 12.42
CA PRO A 300 -4.31 -0.25 11.12
C PRO A 300 -3.23 0.69 10.61
N LEU A 301 -3.02 0.64 9.30
CA LEU A 301 -2.29 1.67 8.58
C LEU A 301 -3.00 3.01 8.73
N GLU A 302 -2.25 4.08 9.01
CA GLU A 302 -2.74 5.45 8.92
C GLU A 302 -1.68 6.41 8.37
N ARG A 303 -2.02 7.70 8.22
CA ARG A 303 -1.20 8.73 7.54
C ARG A 303 -0.94 8.44 6.08
N VAL A 304 -1.89 7.78 5.42
CA VAL A 304 -1.82 7.55 3.98
C VAL A 304 -2.75 8.49 3.26
N SER A 305 -2.21 9.06 2.20
CA SER A 305 -2.95 9.83 1.21
C SER A 305 -3.73 8.86 0.29
N TRP A 306 -4.80 9.34 -0.33
CA TRP A 306 -5.56 8.63 -1.36
C TRP A 306 -4.64 8.21 -2.52
N GLU A 307 -3.73 9.08 -2.95
CA GLU A 307 -2.71 8.82 -3.95
C GLU A 307 -1.73 7.72 -3.51
N ASN A 308 -1.36 7.69 -2.23
CA ASN A 308 -0.56 6.59 -1.67
C ASN A 308 -1.35 5.27 -1.71
N ALA A 309 -2.64 5.29 -1.38
CA ALA A 309 -3.52 4.12 -1.50
C ALA A 309 -3.58 3.61 -2.95
N GLN A 310 -3.73 4.52 -3.93
CA GLN A 310 -3.68 4.15 -5.35
C GLN A 310 -2.33 3.57 -5.78
N MET A 311 -1.22 4.07 -5.26
CA MET A 311 0.11 3.52 -5.52
C MET A 311 0.25 2.10 -4.96
N PHE A 312 -0.20 1.88 -3.73
CA PHE A 312 -0.26 0.55 -3.11
C PHE A 312 -1.09 -0.41 -3.97
N LEU A 313 -2.29 0.00 -4.40
CA LEU A 313 -3.18 -0.81 -5.24
C LEU A 313 -2.55 -1.17 -6.59
N ARG A 314 -1.85 -0.24 -7.24
CA ARG A 314 -1.12 -0.53 -8.49
C ARG A 314 -0.04 -1.58 -8.28
N LYS A 315 0.74 -1.47 -7.20
CA LYS A 315 1.79 -2.46 -6.87
C LYS A 315 1.18 -3.82 -6.52
N LEU A 316 0.11 -3.84 -5.73
CA LEU A 316 -0.57 -5.08 -5.33
C LEU A 316 -1.17 -5.80 -6.54
N ASN A 317 -1.83 -5.09 -7.45
CA ASN A 317 -2.36 -5.68 -8.69
C ASN A 317 -1.27 -6.12 -9.67
N ALA A 318 -0.09 -5.49 -9.65
CA ALA A 318 1.06 -5.98 -10.41
C ALA A 318 1.65 -7.26 -9.80
N TRP A 319 1.58 -7.41 -8.47
CA TRP A 319 2.06 -8.59 -7.75
C TRP A 319 1.10 -9.79 -7.85
N ASP A 320 -0.21 -9.56 -7.71
CA ASP A 320 -1.26 -10.59 -7.81
C ASP A 320 -2.26 -10.24 -8.93
N PRO A 321 -1.87 -10.46 -10.19
CA PRO A 321 -2.64 -10.01 -11.36
C PRO A 321 -3.98 -10.74 -11.50
N GLY A 322 -4.96 -10.02 -12.07
CA GLY A 322 -6.29 -10.57 -12.37
C GLY A 322 -7.24 -10.64 -11.19
N LYS A 323 -6.89 -10.03 -10.04
CA LYS A 323 -7.78 -9.93 -8.87
C LYS A 323 -8.51 -8.61 -8.75
N ASP A 324 -8.02 -7.54 -9.37
CA ASP A 324 -8.68 -6.23 -9.38
C ASP A 324 -8.90 -5.67 -7.96
N TYR A 325 -7.81 -5.57 -7.19
CA TYR A 325 -7.81 -4.91 -5.89
C TYR A 325 -8.06 -3.41 -6.07
N ARG A 326 -8.97 -2.84 -5.30
CA ARG A 326 -9.30 -1.41 -5.33
C ARG A 326 -9.80 -0.92 -3.96
N LEU A 327 -9.96 0.40 -3.84
CA LEU A 327 -10.73 1.00 -2.74
C LEU A 327 -12.22 0.67 -2.94
N PRO A 328 -13.00 0.53 -1.86
CA PRO A 328 -14.45 0.41 -1.98
C PRO A 328 -15.04 1.69 -2.59
N THR A 329 -16.13 1.53 -3.34
CA THR A 329 -16.99 2.69 -3.62
C THR A 329 -17.65 3.13 -2.30
N GLU A 330 -18.09 4.38 -2.22
CA GLU A 330 -18.78 4.84 -1.01
C GLU A 330 -20.04 3.99 -0.71
N ALA A 331 -20.76 3.59 -1.76
CA ALA A 331 -21.93 2.75 -1.65
C ALA A 331 -21.59 1.33 -1.16
N GLU A 332 -20.52 0.72 -1.69
CA GLU A 332 -20.03 -0.57 -1.21
C GLU A 332 -19.63 -0.51 0.26
N TRP A 333 -18.93 0.56 0.66
CA TRP A 333 -18.52 0.76 2.04
C TRP A 333 -19.72 0.88 2.99
N GLU A 334 -20.71 1.73 2.68
CA GLU A 334 -21.88 1.89 3.56
C GLU A 334 -22.74 0.62 3.59
N TYR A 335 -22.93 -0.05 2.45
CA TYR A 335 -23.63 -1.33 2.38
C TYR A 335 -22.98 -2.38 3.29
N ALA A 336 -21.67 -2.51 3.17
CA ALA A 336 -20.85 -3.42 3.95
C ALA A 336 -20.86 -3.06 5.44
N CYS A 337 -20.74 -1.78 5.77
CA CYS A 337 -20.79 -1.25 7.14
C CYS A 337 -22.13 -1.59 7.80
N ARG A 338 -23.25 -1.29 7.12
CA ARG A 338 -24.60 -1.56 7.63
C ARG A 338 -24.89 -3.05 7.82
N ALA A 339 -24.41 -3.90 6.92
CA ALA A 339 -24.68 -5.34 6.94
C ALA A 339 -26.19 -5.67 7.16
N GLY A 340 -27.06 -4.90 6.51
CA GLY A 340 -28.52 -5.02 6.60
C GLY A 340 -29.19 -4.15 7.69
N ALA A 341 -28.43 -3.50 8.56
CA ALA A 341 -28.97 -2.63 9.60
C ALA A 341 -29.53 -1.30 9.05
N LEU A 342 -30.67 -0.89 9.59
CA LEU A 342 -31.33 0.42 9.33
C LEU A 342 -31.10 1.44 10.45
N THR A 343 -30.21 1.11 11.37
CA THR A 343 -29.85 1.89 12.57
C THR A 343 -28.60 2.73 12.32
N ARG A 344 -28.26 3.60 13.27
CA ARG A 344 -27.06 4.47 13.26
C ARG A 344 -25.75 3.69 13.16
N PHE A 345 -25.68 2.56 13.86
CA PHE A 345 -24.55 1.62 13.86
C PHE A 345 -25.05 0.24 13.44
N ALA A 346 -24.16 -0.64 12.99
CA ALA A 346 -24.53 -1.97 12.51
C ALA A 346 -25.18 -2.87 13.59
N ASN A 347 -25.01 -2.53 14.87
CA ASN A 347 -25.59 -3.28 16.00
C ASN A 347 -26.65 -2.51 16.80
N GLY A 348 -27.04 -1.30 16.40
CA GLY A 348 -28.05 -0.52 17.11
C GLY A 348 -27.99 0.99 16.92
N ASP A 349 -28.81 1.70 17.70
CA ASP A 349 -28.98 3.16 17.62
C ASP A 349 -28.32 3.90 18.79
N LYS A 350 -27.83 3.22 19.83
CA LYS A 350 -27.26 3.86 21.02
C LYS A 350 -25.75 3.89 20.98
N ASN A 351 -25.15 4.93 21.56
CA ASN A 351 -23.69 5.00 21.74
C ASN A 351 -23.14 3.81 22.55
N SER A 352 -23.95 3.19 23.42
CA SER A 352 -23.58 1.97 24.15
C SER A 352 -23.42 0.75 23.25
N ASP A 353 -24.17 0.69 22.15
CA ASP A 353 -24.11 -0.42 21.19
C ASP A 353 -22.79 -0.34 20.43
N MET A 354 -22.47 0.86 19.92
CA MET A 354 -21.21 1.17 19.24
C MET A 354 -19.95 0.75 20.03
N LYS A 355 -19.96 0.90 21.37
CA LYS A 355 -18.81 0.56 22.23
C LYS A 355 -18.30 -0.88 22.06
N LYS A 356 -19.19 -1.80 21.65
CA LYS A 356 -18.86 -3.23 21.45
C LYS A 356 -18.10 -3.48 20.14
N MET A 357 -18.28 -2.62 19.14
CA MET A 357 -17.78 -2.82 17.77
C MET A 357 -16.79 -1.76 17.29
N ALA A 358 -16.44 -0.78 18.13
CA ALA A 358 -15.61 0.35 17.72
C ALA A 358 -14.58 0.78 18.75
N TRP A 359 -13.42 1.20 18.25
CA TRP A 359 -12.48 2.08 18.95
C TRP A 359 -12.73 3.53 18.57
N TYR A 360 -13.13 4.37 19.53
CA TYR A 360 -13.50 5.76 19.31
C TYR A 360 -13.05 6.63 20.49
N LYS A 361 -13.26 7.95 20.42
CA LYS A 361 -12.74 8.89 21.44
C LYS A 361 -13.07 8.50 22.88
N GLY A 362 -14.21 7.83 23.11
CA GLY A 362 -14.67 7.45 24.44
C GLY A 362 -14.01 6.20 25.03
N ASN A 363 -13.31 5.37 24.24
CA ASN A 363 -12.74 4.11 24.71
C ASN A 363 -11.35 3.76 24.13
N SER A 364 -10.81 4.55 23.21
CA SER A 364 -9.54 4.25 22.52
C SER A 364 -8.28 4.66 23.28
N ALA A 365 -8.43 5.37 24.40
CA ALA A 365 -7.32 6.03 25.11
C ALA A 365 -6.48 6.99 24.23
N GLY A 366 -7.02 7.45 23.09
CA GLY A 366 -6.35 8.41 22.21
C GLY A 366 -5.33 7.80 21.25
N GLN A 367 -5.43 6.50 20.95
CA GLN A 367 -4.57 5.80 19.98
C GLN A 367 -5.37 4.80 19.13
N THR A 368 -4.78 4.34 18.03
CA THR A 368 -5.25 3.16 17.29
C THR A 368 -5.07 1.89 18.12
N HIS A 369 -5.82 0.85 17.77
CA HIS A 369 -5.76 -0.47 18.40
C HIS A 369 -5.59 -1.54 17.32
N PRO A 370 -5.08 -2.74 17.69
CA PRO A 370 -4.97 -3.84 16.73
C PRO A 370 -6.31 -4.12 16.07
N VAL A 371 -6.26 -4.40 14.77
CA VAL A 371 -7.46 -4.64 13.99
C VAL A 371 -8.20 -5.90 14.47
N GLY A 372 -9.52 -5.89 14.40
CA GLY A 372 -10.34 -7.07 14.71
C GLY A 372 -10.55 -7.37 16.19
N GLU A 373 -10.16 -6.48 17.11
CA GLU A 373 -10.33 -6.69 18.56
C GLU A 373 -11.75 -6.40 19.09
N LYS A 374 -12.62 -5.86 18.26
CA LYS A 374 -14.03 -5.56 18.58
C LYS A 374 -14.98 -6.55 17.91
N GLU A 375 -16.26 -6.50 18.29
CA GLU A 375 -17.28 -7.34 17.65
C GLU A 375 -17.44 -6.96 16.15
N PRO A 376 -17.46 -7.93 15.22
CA PRO A 376 -17.74 -7.66 13.81
C PRO A 376 -19.22 -7.36 13.59
N ASN A 377 -19.55 -6.79 12.43
CA ASN A 377 -20.95 -6.68 12.00
C ASN A 377 -21.48 -8.02 11.43
N ALA A 378 -22.75 -8.03 10.98
CA ALA A 378 -23.41 -9.24 10.49
C ALA A 378 -22.79 -9.84 9.21
N PHE A 379 -21.91 -9.12 8.51
CA PHE A 379 -21.13 -9.62 7.38
C PHE A 379 -19.72 -10.09 7.79
N GLY A 380 -19.38 -10.08 9.08
CA GLY A 380 -18.06 -10.50 9.56
C GLY A 380 -16.96 -9.46 9.33
N LEU A 381 -17.33 -8.18 9.15
CA LEU A 381 -16.40 -7.06 9.03
C LEU A 381 -16.17 -6.39 10.37
N TYR A 382 -14.91 -6.14 10.70
CA TYR A 382 -14.46 -5.51 11.93
C TYR A 382 -14.16 -4.03 11.70
N ASP A 383 -14.22 -3.25 12.77
CA ASP A 383 -13.75 -1.85 12.83
C ASP A 383 -14.47 -0.86 11.90
N MET A 384 -15.58 -1.25 11.26
CA MET A 384 -16.40 -0.40 10.37
C MET A 384 -17.00 0.86 11.02
N HIS A 385 -16.81 1.05 12.34
CA HIS A 385 -17.36 2.15 13.13
C HIS A 385 -16.28 2.87 13.97
N GLY A 386 -14.99 2.74 13.67
CA GLY A 386 -13.95 3.40 14.46
C GLY A 386 -12.55 3.01 14.01
N ASN A 387 -11.60 3.07 14.95
CA ASN A 387 -10.18 2.83 14.75
C ASN A 387 -9.55 3.85 13.77
N VAL A 388 -9.65 3.68 12.45
CA VAL A 388 -9.27 4.71 11.48
C VAL A 388 -10.37 4.98 10.47
N TYR A 389 -10.39 6.21 9.93
CA TYR A 389 -11.21 6.48 8.75
C TYR A 389 -10.67 5.70 7.57
N GLU A 390 -11.54 5.33 6.63
CA GLU A 390 -11.16 4.53 5.46
C GLU A 390 -11.44 5.28 4.16
N TRP A 391 -10.41 5.40 3.31
CA TRP A 391 -10.56 5.98 1.97
C TRP A 391 -11.53 5.18 1.10
N CYS A 392 -12.39 5.89 0.38
CA CYS A 392 -13.21 5.36 -0.70
C CYS A 392 -12.70 5.84 -2.07
N GLU A 393 -13.09 5.15 -3.14
CA GLU A 393 -12.69 5.47 -4.51
C GLU A 393 -13.25 6.83 -4.99
N GLY A 394 -14.50 7.13 -4.66
CA GLY A 394 -15.24 8.28 -5.19
C GLY A 394 -14.85 9.64 -4.61
N LYS A 395 -15.25 10.70 -5.32
CA LYS A 395 -15.13 12.09 -4.87
C LYS A 395 -16.23 12.48 -3.90
N TYR A 396 -15.93 13.44 -3.04
CA TYR A 396 -16.93 14.01 -2.15
C TYR A 396 -17.94 14.88 -2.89
N HIS A 397 -19.22 14.74 -2.49
CA HIS A 397 -20.34 15.55 -2.96
C HIS A 397 -21.15 16.04 -1.76
N HIS A 398 -21.64 17.28 -1.82
CA HIS A 398 -22.40 17.90 -0.73
C HIS A 398 -23.81 17.32 -0.52
N SER A 399 -24.26 16.40 -1.37
CA SER A 399 -25.52 15.68 -1.24
C SER A 399 -25.51 14.41 -2.10
N TYR A 400 -26.52 13.55 -1.95
CA TYR A 400 -26.78 12.41 -2.82
C TYR A 400 -27.70 12.72 -4.01
N VAL A 401 -27.96 13.99 -4.31
CA VAL A 401 -28.76 14.37 -5.49
C VAL A 401 -27.95 14.04 -6.75
N GLY A 402 -28.42 13.05 -7.53
CA GLY A 402 -27.72 12.56 -8.72
C GLY A 402 -26.68 11.46 -8.44
N ALA A 403 -26.65 10.92 -7.22
CA ALA A 403 -25.74 9.82 -6.87
C ALA A 403 -26.00 8.55 -7.72
N PRO A 404 -24.95 7.79 -8.08
CA PRO A 404 -25.12 6.49 -8.73
C PRO A 404 -25.94 5.52 -7.90
N ALA A 405 -26.93 4.87 -8.53
CA ALA A 405 -27.81 3.90 -7.87
C ALA A 405 -27.38 2.43 -8.08
N ASP A 406 -26.27 2.18 -8.77
CA ASP A 406 -25.78 0.86 -9.15
C ASP A 406 -24.52 0.42 -8.39
N GLY A 407 -24.18 1.15 -7.32
CA GLY A 407 -23.03 0.89 -6.46
C GLY A 407 -21.68 1.33 -7.04
N SER A 408 -21.65 1.93 -8.24
CA SER A 408 -20.43 2.49 -8.82
C SER A 408 -19.91 3.71 -8.04
N ALA A 409 -18.61 3.97 -8.19
CA ALA A 409 -17.99 5.14 -7.56
C ALA A 409 -18.49 6.43 -8.20
N TRP A 410 -18.80 7.44 -7.37
CA TRP A 410 -19.16 8.77 -7.85
C TRP A 410 -17.89 9.59 -8.11
N ILE A 411 -17.39 9.53 -9.34
CA ILE A 411 -16.09 10.11 -9.74
C ILE A 411 -16.20 11.49 -10.42
N GLU A 412 -17.34 11.77 -11.06
CA GLU A 412 -17.61 13.07 -11.69
C GLU A 412 -17.91 14.10 -10.60
N GLY A 413 -17.38 15.32 -10.72
CA GLY A 413 -17.60 16.38 -9.74
C GLY A 413 -16.44 17.38 -9.68
N GLU A 414 -16.76 18.60 -9.22
CA GLU A 414 -15.78 19.67 -8.98
C GLU A 414 -15.05 19.43 -7.65
N GLY A 415 -13.75 19.70 -7.62
CA GLY A 415 -12.91 19.53 -6.43
C GLY A 415 -12.01 18.30 -6.46
N TRP A 416 -11.13 18.26 -5.44
CA TRP A 416 -10.04 17.29 -5.26
C TRP A 416 -10.23 16.44 -4.00
N GLU A 417 -11.37 16.60 -3.33
CA GLU A 417 -11.65 15.93 -2.06
C GLU A 417 -12.25 14.56 -2.31
N HIS A 418 -11.69 13.54 -1.64
CA HIS A 418 -12.19 12.18 -1.69
C HIS A 418 -13.03 11.85 -0.45
N ILE A 419 -13.92 10.87 -0.60
CA ILE A 419 -14.72 10.38 0.51
C ILE A 419 -13.88 9.54 1.47
N VAL A 420 -14.09 9.79 2.76
CA VAL A 420 -13.63 8.96 3.87
C VAL A 420 -14.82 8.53 4.74
N ARG A 421 -14.80 7.30 5.25
CA ARG A 421 -15.89 6.70 6.05
C ARG A 421 -15.38 6.05 7.34
N GLY A 422 -16.28 5.65 8.24
CA GLY A 422 -15.96 4.83 9.42
C GLY A 422 -15.83 5.56 10.76
N GLY A 423 -15.30 6.77 10.75
CA GLY A 423 -14.86 7.41 12.00
C GLY A 423 -13.46 6.96 12.37
N SER A 424 -12.95 7.37 13.54
CA SER A 424 -11.63 6.95 14.01
C SER A 424 -11.57 6.88 15.53
N TYR A 425 -10.43 6.46 16.06
CA TYR A 425 -10.13 6.45 17.49
C TYR A 425 -10.27 7.84 18.15
N ARG A 426 -10.31 8.93 17.37
CA ARG A 426 -10.52 10.32 17.86
C ARG A 426 -11.95 10.83 17.63
N SER A 427 -12.78 10.06 16.94
CA SER A 427 -14.13 10.47 16.57
C SER A 427 -15.11 10.35 17.75
N LYS A 428 -16.08 11.27 17.76
CA LYS A 428 -17.28 11.15 18.59
C LYS A 428 -18.22 10.12 17.94
N PRO A 429 -19.13 9.47 18.70
CA PRO A 429 -20.05 8.47 18.15
C PRO A 429 -20.83 8.93 16.91
N ARG A 430 -21.24 10.22 16.85
CA ARG A 430 -21.93 10.78 15.68
C ARG A 430 -21.14 10.70 14.37
N HIS A 431 -19.80 10.69 14.42
CA HIS A 431 -18.93 10.60 13.24
C HIS A 431 -18.55 9.14 12.90
N CYS A 432 -19.06 8.18 13.66
CA CYS A 432 -18.83 6.74 13.47
C CYS A 432 -20.10 6.02 12.99
N ARG A 433 -21.16 6.77 12.67
CA ARG A 433 -22.41 6.20 12.15
C ARG A 433 -22.19 5.64 10.75
N SER A 434 -22.98 4.64 10.36
CA SER A 434 -22.90 4.04 9.02
C SER A 434 -23.07 5.07 7.91
N ALA A 435 -23.92 6.09 8.12
CA ALA A 435 -24.21 7.14 7.14
C ALA A 435 -23.22 8.32 7.17
N TYR A 436 -22.38 8.45 8.21
CA TYR A 436 -21.54 9.64 8.34
C TYR A 436 -20.48 9.66 7.24
N ARG A 437 -20.35 10.84 6.61
CA ARG A 437 -19.42 11.10 5.52
C ARG A 437 -18.38 12.09 5.99
N LEU A 438 -17.13 11.89 5.59
CA LEU A 438 -16.09 12.88 5.73
C LEU A 438 -15.51 13.15 4.35
N LYS A 439 -15.08 14.39 4.14
CA LYS A 439 -14.24 14.77 3.01
C LYS A 439 -12.83 15.04 3.49
N ASP A 440 -11.85 14.59 2.72
CA ASP A 440 -10.46 14.95 2.96
C ASP A 440 -9.79 15.31 1.61
N PRO A 441 -9.10 16.45 1.51
CA PRO A 441 -8.44 16.94 0.29
C PRO A 441 -7.07 16.30 0.03
N ASP A 442 -6.80 15.13 0.62
CA ASP A 442 -5.52 14.41 0.56
C ASP A 442 -4.39 15.01 1.42
N TYR A 443 -4.72 15.70 2.51
CA TYR A 443 -3.69 15.98 3.52
C TYR A 443 -3.48 14.71 4.32
N GLN A 444 -2.23 14.24 4.48
CA GLN A 444 -1.84 13.05 5.26
C GLN A 444 -2.36 13.11 6.72
N SER A 445 -3.64 12.82 6.87
CA SER A 445 -4.37 12.92 8.11
C SER A 445 -3.95 11.77 9.00
N VAL A 446 -3.70 12.08 10.27
CA VAL A 446 -3.15 11.14 11.25
C VAL A 446 -4.13 10.05 11.71
N VAL A 447 -5.24 9.89 10.99
CA VAL A 447 -6.33 8.99 11.36
C VAL A 447 -7.00 8.32 10.15
N ILE A 448 -6.44 8.46 8.94
CA ILE A 448 -7.02 7.86 7.73
C ILE A 448 -6.13 6.71 7.25
N GLY A 449 -6.73 5.54 7.12
CA GLY A 449 -6.19 4.32 6.53
C GLY A 449 -7.02 3.90 5.32
N LEU A 450 -7.07 2.59 5.07
CA LEU A 450 -7.84 2.03 3.96
C LEU A 450 -8.26 0.59 4.22
N ARG A 451 -9.28 0.18 3.49
CA ARG A 451 -9.75 -1.21 3.38
C ARG A 451 -9.81 -1.57 1.90
N LEU A 452 -9.56 -2.82 1.58
CA LEU A 452 -9.51 -3.26 0.19
C LEU A 452 -10.77 -4.02 -0.18
N VAL A 453 -11.19 -3.83 -1.42
CA VAL A 453 -12.14 -4.73 -2.08
C VAL A 453 -11.53 -5.34 -3.31
N ARG A 454 -12.11 -6.45 -3.77
CA ARG A 454 -11.76 -7.05 -5.05
C ARG A 454 -12.98 -7.63 -5.77
N SER A 455 -12.90 -7.61 -7.09
CA SER A 455 -13.88 -8.24 -7.98
C SER A 455 -13.72 -9.79 -7.94
N ARG A 456 -14.70 -10.51 -8.49
CA ARG A 456 -14.79 -11.99 -8.39
C ARG A 456 -13.61 -12.72 -9.02
#